data_AF-A0A1H0PJL4-F1
#
_entry.id   AF-A0A1H0PJL4-F1
#
_cell.length_a   1.000
_cell.length_b   1.000
_cell.length_c   1.000
_cell.angle_alpha   90.00
_cell.angle_beta   90.00
_cell.angle_gamma   90.00
#
_symmetry.space_group_name_H-M   'P 1'
#
loop_
_entity.id
_entity.type
_entity.pdbx_description
1 polymer ?
#
loop_
_entity_poly.entity_id
_entity_poly.type
_entity_poly.pdbx_seq_one_letter_code
_entity_poly.pdbx_strand_id
1 'polypeptide(L)'
;MMLLVDYVARGLGQGASVGAGYWVLYGIAAIAGPVLSSWLGGRMGFGNGYRIAMVLQGLAVGLLALSHHTAALWVATIVLGAFTPGIVPMVLGRVQELLPHDPTAQRAAWSRATASFALFQALGGYGYAWLFSHTHENYTLIFACGAVAMAVAFAADFTVRRAAPERAPA
;
A
#
# COMPACT_ATOMS: atom_id res chain seq x y z
N MET A 1 -9.96 1.26 1.12
CA MET A 1 -10.83 2.08 1.99
C MET A 1 -12.29 1.60 2.02
N MET A 2 -12.99 1.50 0.89
CA MET A 2 -14.42 1.14 0.87
C MET A 2 -14.68 -0.28 1.37
N LEU A 3 -13.88 -1.28 0.93
CA LEU A 3 -13.99 -2.68 1.38
C LEU A 3 -13.68 -2.88 2.88
N LEU A 4 -12.83 -2.04 3.48
CA LEU A 4 -12.50 -2.11 4.91
C LEU A 4 -13.68 -1.65 5.77
N VAL A 5 -14.29 -0.52 5.38
CA VAL A 5 -15.50 0.00 6.04
C VAL A 5 -16.65 -0.97 5.84
N ASP A 6 -16.77 -1.52 4.64
CA ASP A 6 -17.78 -2.52 4.31
C ASP A 6 -17.60 -3.80 5.14
N TYR A 7 -16.36 -4.26 5.30
CA TYR A 7 -16.02 -5.37 6.16
C TYR A 7 -16.40 -5.11 7.62
N VAL A 8 -16.12 -3.92 8.16
CA VAL A 8 -16.53 -3.59 9.54
C VAL A 8 -18.05 -3.49 9.66
N ALA A 9 -18.72 -2.83 8.71
CA ALA A 9 -20.14 -2.56 8.78
C ALA A 9 -21.00 -3.81 8.53
N ARG A 10 -20.67 -4.58 7.48
CA ARG A 10 -21.43 -5.77 7.04
C ARG A 10 -20.73 -7.07 7.43
N GLY A 11 -19.44 -7.21 7.14
CA GLY A 11 -18.69 -8.46 7.41
C GLY A 11 -18.60 -8.83 8.90
N LEU A 12 -18.36 -7.85 9.78
CA LEU A 12 -18.32 -8.03 11.24
C LEU A 12 -19.67 -7.74 11.91
N GLY A 13 -20.68 -7.32 11.15
CA GLY A 13 -22.01 -6.97 11.68
C GLY A 13 -22.03 -5.78 12.64
N GLN A 14 -20.99 -4.94 12.68
CA GLN A 14 -20.90 -3.81 13.63
C GLN A 14 -21.71 -2.58 13.20
N GLY A 15 -22.28 -2.60 12.00
CA GLY A 15 -23.16 -1.55 11.49
C GLY A 15 -22.42 -0.34 10.89
N ALA A 16 -23.19 0.47 10.16
CA ALA A 16 -22.65 1.57 9.36
C ALA A 16 -22.02 2.70 10.19
N SER A 17 -22.52 2.95 11.41
CA SER A 17 -21.98 4.00 12.30
C SER A 17 -20.55 3.69 12.75
N VAL A 18 -20.28 2.44 13.12
CA VAL A 18 -18.93 1.99 13.50
C VAL A 18 -18.01 2.02 12.28
N GLY A 19 -18.48 1.54 11.13
CA GLY A 19 -17.74 1.63 9.86
C GLY A 19 -17.34 3.07 9.50
N ALA A 20 -18.23 4.04 9.70
CA ALA A 20 -17.92 5.46 9.49
C ALA A 20 -16.82 5.97 10.44
N GLY A 21 -16.76 5.49 11.69
CA GLY A 21 -15.66 5.79 12.62
C GLY A 21 -14.29 5.34 12.08
N TYR A 22 -14.22 4.11 11.54
CA TYR A 22 -13.00 3.62 10.88
C TYR A 22 -12.64 4.43 9.62
N TRP A 23 -13.63 4.91 8.88
CA TRP A 23 -13.40 5.80 7.74
C TRP A 23 -12.75 7.11 8.15
N VAL A 24 -13.28 7.75 9.20
CA VAL A 24 -12.72 9.00 9.73
C VAL A 24 -11.29 8.78 10.21
N LEU A 25 -11.04 7.71 10.97
CA LEU A 25 -9.70 7.35 11.40
C LEU A 25 -8.73 7.16 10.23
N TYR A 26 -9.16 6.42 9.21
CA TYR A 26 -8.38 6.20 8.00
C TYR A 26 -8.04 7.53 7.32
N GLY A 27 -9.00 8.45 7.23
CA GLY A 27 -8.81 9.79 6.68
C GLY A 27 -7.81 10.62 7.46
N ILE A 28 -7.88 10.61 8.79
CA ILE A 28 -6.91 11.32 9.65
C ILE A 28 -5.50 10.75 9.45
N ALA A 29 -5.37 9.42 9.45
CA ALA A 29 -4.09 8.76 9.20
C ALA A 29 -3.54 9.11 7.80
N ALA A 30 -4.41 9.15 6.79
CA ALA A 30 -4.06 9.52 5.42
C ALA A 30 -3.52 10.97 5.32
N ILE A 31 -4.00 11.90 6.13
CA ILE A 31 -3.47 13.27 6.17
C ILE A 31 -2.04 13.28 6.74
N ALA A 32 -1.80 12.53 7.82
CA ALA A 32 -0.48 12.46 8.45
C ALA A 32 0.55 11.65 7.62
N GLY A 33 0.07 10.71 6.82
CA GLY A 33 0.87 9.75 6.07
C GLY A 33 2.00 10.34 5.21
N PRO A 34 1.73 11.29 4.30
CA PRO A 34 2.76 11.88 3.44
C PRO A 34 3.86 12.59 4.21
N VAL A 35 3.52 13.29 5.29
CA VAL A 35 4.48 14.02 6.13
C VAL A 35 5.41 13.03 6.83
N LEU A 36 4.84 12.01 7.49
CA LEU A 36 5.61 10.97 8.17
C LEU A 36 6.50 10.18 7.20
N SER A 37 5.98 9.85 6.02
CA SER A 37 6.69 9.05 5.03
C SER A 37 7.84 9.83 4.39
N SER A 38 7.64 11.13 4.14
CA SER A 38 8.70 12.03 3.67
C SER A 38 9.80 12.22 4.72
N TRP A 39 9.41 12.42 5.99
CA TRP A 39 10.35 12.53 7.10
C TRP A 39 11.17 11.25 7.31
N LEU A 40 10.52 10.09 7.25
CA LEU A 40 11.19 8.80 7.38
C LEU A 40 12.17 8.55 6.23
N GLY A 41 11.75 8.87 5.00
CA GLY A 41 12.61 8.80 3.82
C GLY A 41 13.83 9.72 3.92
N GLY A 42 13.65 10.95 4.40
CA GLY A 42 14.74 11.90 4.61
C GLY A 42 15.76 11.48 5.68
N ARG A 43 15.36 10.67 6.67
CA ARG A 43 16.25 10.19 7.74
C ARG A 43 16.93 8.86 7.46
N MET A 44 16.22 7.91 6.83
CA MET A 44 16.69 6.53 6.66
C MET A 44 17.04 6.20 5.20
N GLY A 45 16.85 7.14 4.28
CA GLY A 45 16.86 6.91 2.84
C GLY A 45 15.50 6.39 2.36
N PHE A 46 15.05 6.89 1.21
CA PHE A 46 13.76 6.53 0.62
C PHE A 46 13.71 5.05 0.23
N GLY A 47 14.85 4.45 -0.15
CA GLY A 47 14.93 3.01 -0.40
C GLY A 47 14.60 2.14 0.81
N ASN A 48 15.15 2.44 1.99
CA ASN A 48 14.84 1.67 3.20
C ASN A 48 13.47 2.03 3.77
N GLY A 49 13.08 3.31 3.71
CA GLY A 49 11.74 3.77 4.10
C GLY A 49 10.63 3.06 3.33
N TYR A 50 10.80 2.91 2.01
CA TYR A 50 9.84 2.18 1.15
C TYR A 50 9.66 0.72 1.57
N ARG A 51 10.75 0.04 1.92
CA ARG A 51 10.70 -1.36 2.38
C ARG A 51 9.99 -1.52 3.72
N ILE A 52 10.28 -0.62 4.65
CA ILE A 52 9.58 -0.59 5.94
C ILE A 52 8.09 -0.37 5.72
N ALA A 53 7.71 0.55 4.82
CA ALA A 53 6.32 0.79 4.46
C ALA A 53 5.65 -0.48 3.90
N MET A 54 6.29 -1.19 2.97
CA MET A 54 5.76 -2.45 2.45
C MET A 54 5.55 -3.52 3.54
N VAL A 55 6.52 -3.68 4.45
CA VAL A 55 6.41 -4.63 5.56
C VAL A 55 5.26 -4.25 6.49
N LEU A 56 5.16 -2.97 6.87
CA LEU A 56 4.08 -2.49 7.75
C LEU A 56 2.70 -2.66 7.11
N GLN A 57 2.57 -2.34 5.81
CA GLN A 57 1.33 -2.56 5.07
C GLN A 57 0.98 -4.04 4.97
N GLY A 58 1.95 -4.91 4.68
CA GLY A 58 1.75 -6.36 4.65
C GLY A 58 1.30 -6.93 5.99
N LEU A 59 1.94 -6.50 7.08
CA LEU A 59 1.53 -6.88 8.44
C LEU A 59 0.13 -6.38 8.78
N ALA A 60 -0.22 -5.14 8.39
CA ALA A 60 -1.56 -4.60 8.61
C ALA A 60 -2.64 -5.38 7.84
N VAL A 61 -2.39 -5.74 6.57
CA VAL A 61 -3.31 -6.59 5.79
C VAL A 61 -3.42 -7.98 6.40
N GLY A 62 -2.30 -8.59 6.79
CA GLY A 62 -2.29 -9.89 7.47
C GLY A 62 -3.04 -9.85 8.80
N LEU A 63 -2.94 -8.75 9.53
CA LEU A 63 -3.66 -8.53 10.78
C LEU A 63 -5.18 -8.45 10.55
N LEU A 64 -5.64 -7.78 9.49
CA LEU A 64 -7.06 -7.79 9.10
C LEU A 64 -7.55 -9.18 8.69
N ALA A 65 -6.69 -9.99 8.07
CA ALA A 65 -7.04 -11.34 7.63
C ALA A 65 -7.14 -12.34 8.79
N LEU A 66 -6.34 -12.17 9.84
CA LEU A 66 -6.19 -13.12 10.94
C LEU A 66 -6.87 -12.70 12.24
N SER A 67 -7.18 -11.41 12.42
CA SER A 67 -7.68 -10.86 13.68
C SER A 67 -9.00 -10.11 13.49
N HIS A 68 -9.97 -10.46 14.34
CA HIS A 68 -11.25 -9.76 14.46
C HIS A 68 -11.32 -8.85 15.68
N HIS A 69 -10.21 -8.70 16.42
CA HIS A 69 -10.17 -7.84 17.59
C HIS A 69 -10.19 -6.37 17.20
N THR A 70 -11.04 -5.58 17.85
CA THR A 70 -11.21 -4.14 17.61
C THR A 70 -9.85 -3.41 17.56
N ALA A 71 -9.00 -3.57 18.57
CA ALA A 71 -7.69 -2.90 18.61
C ALA A 71 -6.79 -3.24 17.39
N ALA A 72 -6.83 -4.48 16.91
CA ALA A 72 -6.08 -4.91 15.74
C ALA A 72 -6.60 -4.22 14.47
N LEU A 73 -7.92 -4.08 14.34
CA LEU A 73 -8.55 -3.34 13.24
C LEU A 73 -8.18 -1.85 13.26
N TRP A 74 -8.14 -1.21 14.44
CA TRP A 74 -7.72 0.20 14.57
C TRP A 74 -6.28 0.38 14.10
N VAL A 75 -5.36 -0.46 14.57
CA VAL A 75 -3.95 -0.40 14.17
C VAL A 75 -3.80 -0.60 12.66
N ALA A 76 -4.43 -1.63 12.11
CA ALA A 76 -4.37 -1.88 10.67
C ALA A 76 -4.95 -0.73 9.85
N THR A 77 -6.06 -0.15 10.30
CA THR A 77 -6.71 1.00 9.63
C THR A 77 -5.81 2.22 9.60
N ILE A 78 -5.13 2.52 10.71
CA ILE A 78 -4.19 3.66 10.79
C ILE A 78 -3.01 3.43 9.86
N VAL A 79 -2.40 2.24 9.91
CA VAL A 79 -1.23 1.91 9.08
C VAL A 79 -1.58 1.98 7.59
N LEU A 80 -2.67 1.32 7.18
CA LEU A 80 -3.11 1.34 5.78
C LEU A 80 -3.53 2.75 5.36
N GLY A 81 -4.22 3.49 6.23
CA GLY A 81 -4.61 4.88 6.02
C GLY A 81 -3.42 5.78 5.75
N ALA A 82 -2.41 5.75 6.62
CA ALA A 82 -1.21 6.57 6.50
C ALA A 82 -0.39 6.25 5.23
N PHE A 83 -0.14 4.97 4.95
CA PHE A 83 0.69 4.60 3.82
C PHE A 83 -0.02 4.69 2.46
N THR A 84 -1.35 4.80 2.43
CA THR A 84 -2.10 4.94 1.15
C THR A 84 -1.66 6.18 0.36
N PRO A 85 -1.71 7.40 0.91
CA PRO A 85 -1.08 8.56 0.28
C PRO A 85 0.40 8.69 0.65
N GLY A 86 0.86 8.11 1.77
CA GLY A 86 2.26 8.19 2.22
C GLY A 86 3.27 7.54 1.27
N ILE A 87 2.85 6.56 0.47
CA ILE A 87 3.73 5.89 -0.49
C ILE A 87 4.18 6.81 -1.63
N VAL A 88 3.38 7.83 -1.98
CA VAL A 88 3.64 8.76 -3.08
C VAL A 88 4.96 9.52 -2.90
N PRO A 89 5.17 10.27 -1.79
CA PRO A 89 6.45 10.95 -1.57
C PRO A 89 7.61 9.97 -1.40
N MET A 90 7.37 8.76 -0.88
CA MET A 90 8.42 7.74 -0.78
C MET A 90 8.92 7.27 -2.14
N VAL A 91 8.02 6.97 -3.06
CA VAL A 91 8.37 6.56 -4.43
C VAL A 91 9.04 7.72 -5.17
N LEU A 92 8.53 8.94 -5.01
CA LEU A 92 9.13 10.12 -5.64
C LEU A 92 10.57 10.35 -5.16
N GLY A 93 10.79 10.32 -3.84
CA GLY A 93 12.13 10.42 -3.26
C GLY A 93 13.02 9.25 -3.69
N ARG A 94 12.47 8.05 -3.83
CA ARG A 94 13.22 6.89 -4.33
C ARG A 94 13.65 7.04 -5.79
N VAL A 95 12.80 7.60 -6.64
CA VAL A 95 13.15 7.89 -8.05
C VAL A 95 14.27 8.93 -8.12
N GLN A 96 14.23 9.96 -7.26
CA GLN A 96 15.28 10.98 -7.18
C GLN A 96 16.62 10.39 -6.70
N GLU A 97 16.60 9.47 -5.74
CA GLU A 97 17.80 8.74 -5.30
C GLU A 97 18.40 7.85 -6.40
N LEU A 98 17.55 7.18 -7.20
CA LEU A 98 17.98 6.22 -8.22
C LEU A 98 18.52 6.88 -9.49
N LEU A 99 18.02 8.07 -9.82
CA LEU A 99 18.36 8.80 -11.06
C LEU A 99 18.85 10.21 -10.70
N PRO A 100 19.99 10.34 -10.00
CA PRO A 100 20.49 11.64 -9.59
C PRO A 100 20.88 12.45 -10.84
N HIS A 101 20.50 13.74 -10.87
CA HIS A 101 20.84 14.70 -11.93
C HIS A 101 20.25 14.46 -13.33
N ASP A 102 19.25 13.59 -13.48
CA ASP A 102 18.51 13.42 -14.75
C ASP A 102 16.99 13.67 -14.58
N PRO A 103 16.55 14.94 -14.70
CA PRO A 103 15.13 15.30 -14.56
C PRO A 103 14.23 14.62 -15.60
N THR A 104 14.75 14.30 -16.79
CA THR A 104 13.98 13.68 -17.86
C THR A 104 13.72 12.21 -17.55
N ALA A 105 14.76 11.47 -17.14
CA ALA A 105 14.61 10.09 -16.70
C ALA A 105 13.76 9.97 -15.43
N GLN A 106 13.87 10.92 -14.48
CA GLN A 106 13.01 10.98 -13.29
C GLN A 106 11.53 11.13 -13.66
N ARG A 107 11.18 12.07 -14.56
CA ARG A 107 9.79 12.24 -15.05
C ARG A 107 9.28 10.99 -15.75
N ALA A 108 10.08 10.35 -16.58
CA ALA A 108 9.71 9.12 -17.27
C ALA A 108 9.50 7.95 -16.29
N ALA A 109 10.37 7.81 -15.28
CA ALA A 109 10.21 6.82 -14.23
C ALA A 109 8.95 7.07 -13.39
N TRP A 110 8.69 8.32 -13.00
CA TRP A 110 7.49 8.72 -12.27
C TRP A 110 6.21 8.47 -13.07
N SER A 111 6.21 8.81 -14.36
CA SER A 111 5.08 8.57 -15.27
C SER A 111 4.75 7.08 -15.37
N ARG A 112 5.76 6.22 -15.57
CA ARG A 112 5.60 4.76 -15.61
C ARG A 112 5.08 4.21 -14.28
N ALA A 113 5.58 4.71 -13.15
CA ALA A 113 5.11 4.30 -11.83
C ALA A 113 3.63 4.65 -11.63
N THR A 114 3.23 5.87 -12.02
CA THR A 114 1.84 6.34 -11.91
C THR A 114 0.91 5.56 -12.84
N ALA A 115 1.33 5.30 -14.07
CA ALA A 115 0.56 4.51 -15.03
C ALA A 115 0.39 3.06 -14.54
N SER A 116 1.45 2.45 -14.01
CA SER A 116 1.39 1.12 -13.40
C SER A 116 0.44 1.10 -12.21
N PHE A 117 0.53 2.10 -11.32
CA PHE A 117 -0.38 2.25 -10.19
C PHE A 117 -1.85 2.34 -10.64
N ALA A 118 -2.16 3.16 -11.64
CA ALA A 118 -3.51 3.30 -12.17
C ALA A 118 -4.04 1.98 -12.77
N LEU A 119 -3.20 1.27 -13.53
CA LEU A 119 -3.55 -0.03 -14.09
C LEU A 119 -3.86 -1.05 -12.99
N PHE A 120 -3.00 -1.17 -11.98
CA PHE A 120 -3.22 -2.09 -10.86
C PHE A 120 -4.39 -1.69 -9.97
N GLN A 121 -4.68 -0.39 -9.83
CA GLN A 121 -5.89 0.08 -9.15
C GLN A 121 -7.15 -0.35 -9.90
N ALA A 122 -7.17 -0.22 -11.23
CA ALA A 122 -8.29 -0.69 -12.04
C ALA A 122 -8.45 -2.21 -11.95
N LEU A 123 -7.37 -2.98 -12.14
CA LEU A 123 -7.38 -4.44 -12.04
C LEU A 123 -7.81 -4.90 -10.65
N GLY A 124 -7.32 -4.27 -9.58
CA GLY A 124 -7.72 -4.57 -8.22
C GLY A 124 -9.19 -4.25 -7.98
N GLY A 125 -9.66 -3.07 -8.38
CA GLY A 125 -11.06 -2.67 -8.23
C GLY A 125 -12.04 -3.62 -8.92
N TYR A 126 -11.83 -3.90 -10.22
CA TYR A 126 -12.68 -4.81 -10.98
C TYR A 126 -12.51 -6.27 -10.56
N GLY A 127 -11.27 -6.70 -10.30
CA GLY A 127 -10.97 -8.07 -9.86
C GLY A 127 -11.60 -8.39 -8.52
N TYR A 128 -11.50 -7.48 -7.54
CA TYR A 128 -12.17 -7.65 -6.26
C TYR A 128 -13.69 -7.58 -6.38
N ALA A 129 -14.26 -6.68 -7.20
CA ALA A 129 -15.70 -6.63 -7.42
C ALA A 129 -16.25 -7.92 -8.07
N TRP A 130 -15.53 -8.47 -9.04
CA TRP A 130 -15.87 -9.75 -9.67
C TRP A 130 -15.76 -10.90 -8.67
N LEU A 131 -14.65 -10.97 -7.92
CA LEU A 131 -14.44 -12.03 -6.92
C LEU A 131 -15.50 -11.97 -5.82
N PHE A 132 -15.81 -10.79 -5.30
CA PHE A 132 -16.78 -10.60 -4.23
C PHE A 132 -18.20 -10.99 -4.65
N SER A 133 -18.59 -10.70 -5.90
CA SER A 133 -19.91 -11.08 -6.44
C SER A 133 -20.05 -12.59 -6.69
N HIS A 134 -18.96 -13.29 -7.00
CA HIS A 134 -18.97 -14.74 -7.26
C HIS A 134 -18.72 -15.61 -6.01
N THR A 135 -18.30 -15.01 -4.88
CA THR A 135 -17.90 -15.75 -3.67
C THR A 135 -18.81 -15.49 -2.47
N HIS A 136 -20.02 -15.00 -2.70
CA HIS A 136 -20.99 -14.67 -1.65
C HIS A 136 -20.43 -13.72 -0.58
N GLU A 137 -19.75 -12.64 -1.00
CA GLU A 137 -19.24 -11.61 -0.09
C GLU A 137 -18.14 -12.08 0.89
N ASN A 138 -17.32 -13.05 0.49
CA ASN A 138 -16.25 -13.58 1.34
C ASN A 138 -15.04 -12.62 1.44
N TYR A 139 -15.01 -11.83 2.51
CA TYR A 139 -13.94 -10.87 2.80
C TYR A 139 -12.56 -11.51 3.03
N THR A 140 -12.50 -12.75 3.53
CA THR A 140 -11.23 -13.44 3.79
C THR A 140 -10.43 -13.67 2.51
N LEU A 141 -11.12 -13.99 1.40
CA LEU A 141 -10.48 -14.17 0.09
C LEU A 141 -9.88 -12.86 -0.45
N ILE A 142 -10.58 -11.73 -0.26
CA ILE A 142 -10.07 -10.40 -0.65
C ILE A 142 -8.80 -10.08 0.12
N PHE A 143 -8.79 -10.28 1.43
CA PHE A 143 -7.61 -10.01 2.25
C PHE A 143 -6.45 -10.95 1.91
N ALA A 144 -6.73 -12.23 1.63
CA ALA A 144 -5.72 -13.18 1.19
C ALA A 144 -5.08 -12.78 -0.14
N CYS A 145 -5.87 -12.40 -1.15
CA CYS A 145 -5.36 -11.87 -2.41
C CYS A 145 -4.49 -10.61 -2.20
N GLY A 146 -4.92 -9.70 -1.34
CA GLY A 146 -4.14 -8.51 -0.98
C GLY A 146 -2.81 -8.86 -0.32
N ALA A 147 -2.81 -9.83 0.60
CA ALA A 147 -1.60 -10.31 1.26
C ALA A 147 -0.62 -10.96 0.27
N VAL A 148 -1.11 -11.81 -0.64
CA VAL A 148 -0.31 -12.44 -1.71
C VAL A 148 0.28 -11.38 -2.64
N ALA A 149 -0.52 -10.40 -3.06
CA ALA A 149 -0.04 -9.31 -3.91
C ALA A 149 1.08 -8.51 -3.22
N MET A 150 0.95 -8.23 -1.92
CA MET A 150 1.98 -7.54 -1.14
C MET A 150 3.26 -8.40 -1.01
N ALA A 151 3.12 -9.70 -0.80
CA ALA A 151 4.26 -10.62 -0.73
C ALA A 151 5.01 -10.71 -2.07
N VAL A 152 4.30 -10.76 -3.19
CA VAL A 152 4.88 -10.72 -4.54
C VAL A 152 5.61 -9.40 -4.78
N ALA A 153 4.98 -8.27 -4.43
CA ALA A 153 5.59 -6.95 -4.57
C ALA A 153 6.87 -6.82 -3.72
N PHE A 154 6.85 -7.32 -2.49
CA PHE A 154 8.02 -7.37 -1.62
C PHE A 154 9.14 -8.24 -2.21
N ALA A 155 8.82 -9.45 -2.70
CA ALA A 155 9.79 -10.33 -3.34
C ALA A 155 10.42 -9.68 -4.60
N ALA A 156 9.62 -8.98 -5.40
CA ALA A 156 10.07 -8.28 -6.59
C ALA A 156 11.06 -7.14 -6.27
N ASP A 157 10.92 -6.42 -5.14
CA ASP A 157 11.89 -5.40 -4.72
C ASP A 157 13.30 -5.99 -4.52
N PHE A 158 13.39 -7.24 -4.04
CA PHE A 158 14.69 -7.90 -3.85
C PHE A 158 15.29 -8.45 -5.15
N THR A 159 14.47 -8.90 -6.11
CA THR A 159 14.98 -9.46 -7.38
C THR A 159 15.46 -8.38 -8.33
N VAL A 160 14.77 -7.24 -8.42
CA VAL A 160 15.15 -6.12 -9.30
C VAL A 160 16.47 -5.48 -8.85
N ARG A 161 16.80 -5.51 -7.55
CA ARG A 161 18.10 -5.03 -7.04
C ARG A 161 19.31 -5.81 -7.54
N ARG A 162 19.15 -7.06 -7.99
CA ARG A 162 20.26 -7.85 -8.56
C ARG A 162 20.57 -7.51 -10.02
N ALA A 163 19.67 -6.84 -10.72
CA ALA A 163 19.81 -6.49 -12.13
C ALA A 163 20.36 -5.06 -12.35
N ALA A 164 21.17 -4.53 -11.42
CA ALA A 164 21.95 -3.33 -11.72
C ALA A 164 23.06 -3.72 -12.71
N PRO A 165 23.18 -3.07 -13.87
CA PRO A 165 24.08 -3.48 -14.93
C PRO A 165 25.54 -3.39 -14.48
N GLU A 166 26.34 -4.38 -14.89
CA GLU A 166 27.80 -4.28 -14.89
C GLU A 166 28.18 -2.93 -15.48
N ARG A 167 28.94 -2.13 -14.72
CA ARG A 167 29.58 -0.93 -15.25
C ARG A 167 30.46 -1.38 -16.42
N ALA A 168 30.17 -0.91 -17.62
CA ALA A 168 31.07 -1.06 -18.76
C ALA A 168 32.46 -0.50 -18.36
N PRO A 169 33.56 -1.23 -18.60
CA PRO A 169 34.89 -0.73 -18.32
C PRO A 169 35.21 0.46 -19.22
N ALA A 170 35.95 1.41 -18.64
CA ALA A 170 36.36 2.70 -19.20
C ALA A 170 37.22 2.58 -20.47
#